data_AF-A0A8H2XQ10-F1
#
_entry.id   AF-A0A8H2XQ10-F1
#
_cell.length_a   1.000
_cell.length_b   1.000
_cell.length_c   1.000
_cell.angle_alpha   90.00
_cell.angle_beta   90.00
_cell.angle_gamma   90.00
#
_symmetry.space_group_name_H-M   'P 1'
#
loop_
_entity.id
_entity.type
_entity.pdbx_description
1 polymer ?
#
loop_
_entity_poly.entity_id
_entity_poly.type
_entity_poly.pdbx_seq_one_letter_code
_entity_poly.pdbx_strand_id
1 'polypeptide(L)'
;MNTTLAARLFTPGLRRGSVQAAAISRPLASLSGVPRPSTHLPQGYVPLGQPDATRVIPHTIRNHQSAPKAEYLLPSDKVEADRLQLQHDMFKTLYDNKNLLSGARLTKDSQVLDSGVGSGAWLTAISKEVPGIHIQGIDIEDNLFPRPAPKNVKLNRMSVLDLPLSWTNRFDLVHQRGFVLGLRREEWPVALAQLYRVTKPGGYIQILDGNLSRARNVGPANRMQNAMLAELCRRRGLVLNVTDHLADMVRAAGFRGVKEDARNIVMSSRNGKLGRDAWTNQYLAFKGLKTPMLKAGGLNHVQTEGEFDQMIEDMGREWEEKGGECGYVVVCARKPLN
;
A
#
# COMPACT_ATOMS: atom_id res chain seq x y z
N MET A 1 20.05 7.81 -18.76
CA MET A 1 20.60 8.23 -17.45
C MET A 1 19.80 7.64 -16.28
N ASN A 2 19.76 6.31 -16.08
CA ASN A 2 18.94 5.72 -14.99
C ASN A 2 19.52 4.46 -14.29
N THR A 3 20.79 4.13 -14.52
CA THR A 3 21.48 3.02 -13.84
C THR A 3 21.82 3.33 -12.37
N THR A 4 21.91 4.62 -12.00
CA THR A 4 22.36 5.05 -10.67
C THR A 4 21.31 4.83 -9.57
N LEU A 5 20.01 4.89 -9.88
CA LEU A 5 18.94 4.72 -8.87
C LEU A 5 18.78 3.25 -8.45
N ALA A 6 18.84 2.32 -9.42
CA ALA A 6 18.87 0.89 -9.14
C ALA A 6 20.11 0.52 -8.32
N ALA A 7 21.30 1.01 -8.69
CA ALA A 7 22.54 0.75 -7.97
C ALA A 7 22.55 1.25 -6.51
N ARG A 8 21.73 2.25 -6.16
CA ARG A 8 21.60 2.76 -4.78
C ARG A 8 20.64 1.94 -3.91
N LEU A 9 19.67 1.26 -4.51
CA LEU A 9 18.70 0.42 -3.78
C LEU A 9 19.20 -1.01 -3.53
N PHE A 10 20.09 -1.52 -4.39
CA PHE A 10 20.74 -2.83 -4.22
C PHE A 10 22.13 -2.65 -3.57
N THR A 11 22.24 -2.94 -2.27
CA THR A 11 23.51 -2.85 -1.53
C THR A 11 24.59 -3.77 -2.18
N PRO A 12 25.88 -3.36 -2.24
CA PRO A 12 26.91 -4.16 -2.91
C PRO A 12 27.34 -5.33 -2.01
N GLY A 13 26.99 -6.55 -2.40
CA GLY A 13 27.45 -7.77 -1.75
C GLY A 13 27.05 -8.97 -2.59
N LEU A 14 28.03 -9.55 -3.28
CA LEU A 14 27.93 -10.63 -4.27
C LEU A 14 27.32 -10.20 -5.63
N ARG A 15 27.86 -10.77 -6.71
CA ARG A 15 27.57 -10.53 -8.15
C ARG A 15 26.07 -10.49 -8.56
N ARG A 16 25.14 -10.79 -7.64
CA ARG A 16 23.69 -10.83 -7.83
C ARG A 16 23.06 -9.46 -8.14
N GLY A 17 23.56 -8.36 -7.53
CA GLY A 17 22.96 -7.03 -7.71
C GLY A 17 23.03 -6.49 -9.14
N SER A 18 24.12 -6.75 -9.87
CA SER A 18 24.31 -6.26 -11.24
C SER A 18 23.38 -6.94 -12.26
N VAL A 19 23.22 -8.26 -12.15
CA VAL A 19 22.35 -9.06 -13.02
C VAL A 19 20.88 -8.71 -12.78
N GLN A 20 20.51 -8.45 -11.54
CA GLN A 20 19.15 -8.06 -11.18
C GLN A 20 18.80 -6.66 -11.67
N ALA A 21 19.72 -5.70 -11.55
CA ALA A 21 19.59 -4.37 -12.15
C ALA A 21 19.44 -4.46 -13.68
N ALA A 22 20.19 -5.33 -14.35
CA ALA A 22 20.05 -5.55 -15.80
C ALA A 22 18.67 -6.12 -16.17
N ALA A 23 18.14 -7.07 -15.38
CA ALA A 23 16.85 -7.72 -15.64
C ALA A 23 15.64 -6.78 -15.52
N ILE A 24 15.76 -5.69 -14.76
CA ILE A 24 14.70 -4.67 -14.61
C ILE A 24 15.00 -3.36 -15.35
N SER A 25 16.14 -3.27 -16.05
CA SER A 25 16.63 -2.04 -16.67
C SER A 25 15.67 -1.47 -17.74
N ARG A 26 15.10 -2.32 -18.59
CA ARG A 26 14.15 -1.93 -19.64
C ARG A 26 12.85 -1.34 -19.05
N PRO A 27 12.13 -2.03 -18.15
CA PRO A 27 10.97 -1.44 -17.46
C PRO A 27 11.30 -0.17 -16.67
N LEU A 28 12.47 -0.09 -16.02
CA LEU A 28 12.88 1.12 -15.30
C LEU A 28 13.14 2.31 -16.22
N ALA A 29 13.66 2.06 -17.42
CA ALA A 29 13.89 3.12 -18.40
C ALA A 29 12.55 3.70 -18.89
N SER A 30 11.55 2.87 -19.16
CA SER A 30 10.23 3.35 -19.60
C SER A 30 9.44 4.08 -18.51
N LEU A 31 9.69 3.76 -17.23
CA LEU A 31 9.08 4.47 -16.08
C LEU A 31 9.70 5.85 -15.82
N SER A 32 10.87 6.16 -16.40
CA SER A 32 11.58 7.42 -16.14
C SER A 32 10.85 8.66 -16.66
N GLY A 33 9.95 8.50 -17.65
CA GLY A 33 9.17 9.57 -18.27
C GLY A 33 7.74 9.72 -17.77
N VAL A 34 7.30 8.89 -16.82
CA VAL A 34 5.95 9.01 -16.24
C VAL A 34 5.95 10.16 -15.23
N PRO A 35 4.93 11.06 -15.24
CA PRO A 35 4.79 12.09 -14.23
C PRO A 35 4.92 11.47 -12.84
N ARG A 36 5.92 11.93 -12.08
CA ARG A 36 6.14 11.41 -10.74
C ARG A 36 5.01 11.89 -9.85
N PRO A 37 4.47 11.02 -9.00
CA PRO A 37 3.51 11.45 -8.01
C PRO A 37 4.04 12.60 -7.16
N SER A 38 3.25 13.66 -7.11
CA SER A 38 3.63 14.89 -6.44
C SER A 38 3.38 14.78 -4.94
N THR A 39 4.19 15.47 -4.14
CA THR A 39 3.90 15.69 -2.72
C THR A 39 2.98 16.90 -2.55
N HIS A 40 2.05 17.15 -3.48
CA HIS A 40 1.21 18.34 -3.43
C HIS A 40 0.43 18.36 -2.11
N LEU A 41 0.62 19.46 -1.40
CA LEU A 41 -0.05 19.74 -0.14
C LEU A 41 -1.48 20.20 -0.47
N PRO A 42 -2.49 19.84 0.34
CA PRO A 42 -3.86 20.27 0.13
C PRO A 42 -3.98 21.79 -0.05
N GLN A 43 -4.96 22.24 -0.83
CA GLN A 43 -5.25 23.66 -1.01
C GLN A 43 -5.53 24.30 0.35
N GLY A 44 -4.78 25.36 0.70
CA GLY A 44 -4.85 26.01 2.03
C GLY A 44 -3.84 25.49 3.06
N TYR A 45 -2.89 24.63 2.68
CA TYR A 45 -1.77 24.26 3.54
C TYR A 45 -0.87 25.47 3.82
N VAL A 46 -0.75 25.83 5.09
CA VAL A 46 0.26 26.77 5.58
C VAL A 46 1.44 25.93 6.08
N PRO A 47 2.65 26.05 5.49
CA PRO A 47 3.84 25.41 6.02
C PRO A 47 4.05 25.88 7.46
N LEU A 48 3.87 24.98 8.42
CA LEU A 48 4.31 25.22 9.78
C LEU A 48 5.84 25.28 9.73
N GLY A 49 6.45 26.29 10.37
CA GLY A 49 7.91 26.45 10.43
C GLY A 49 8.58 25.15 10.87
N GLN A 50 9.83 24.89 10.48
CA GLN A 50 10.47 23.58 10.64
C GLN A 50 10.22 22.99 12.05
N PRO A 51 9.36 21.94 12.17
CA PRO A 51 9.18 21.24 13.44
C PRO A 51 10.53 20.81 13.97
N ASP A 52 10.77 21.01 15.26
CA ASP A 52 11.96 20.48 15.92
C ASP A 52 11.97 18.96 15.78
N ALA A 53 12.81 18.47 14.86
CA ALA A 53 12.92 17.05 14.54
C ALA A 53 13.50 16.23 15.70
N THR A 54 14.01 16.88 16.75
CA THR A 54 14.53 16.22 17.96
C THR A 54 13.44 16.02 19.02
N ARG A 55 12.30 16.70 18.90
CA ARG A 55 11.22 16.56 19.86
C ARG A 55 10.45 15.27 19.63
N VAL A 56 10.48 14.39 20.63
CA VAL A 56 9.63 13.20 20.70
C VAL A 56 8.59 13.44 21.80
N ILE A 57 7.32 13.30 21.46
CA ILE A 57 6.23 13.41 22.44
C ILE A 57 6.10 12.05 23.15
N PRO A 58 6.12 11.97 24.50
CA PRO A 58 5.88 10.71 25.22
C PRO A 58 4.51 10.14 24.89
N HIS A 59 4.44 8.84 24.59
CA HIS A 59 3.20 8.16 24.23
C HIS A 59 3.28 6.65 24.41
N THR A 60 2.13 5.97 24.37
CA THR A 60 2.07 4.52 24.30
C THR A 60 2.49 4.03 22.91
N ILE A 61 3.63 3.33 22.84
CA ILE A 61 4.20 2.82 21.58
C ILE A 61 3.48 1.53 21.18
N ARG A 62 3.02 1.47 19.91
CA ARG A 62 2.58 0.22 19.27
C ARG A 62 3.73 -0.46 18.56
N ASN A 63 3.62 -1.78 18.37
CA ASN A 63 4.63 -2.53 17.62
C ASN A 63 4.58 -2.15 16.14
N HIS A 64 5.72 -1.81 15.54
CA HIS A 64 5.88 -1.48 14.12
C HIS A 64 6.96 -2.36 13.49
N GLN A 65 7.11 -2.26 12.17
CA GLN A 65 8.08 -3.01 11.40
C GLN A 65 9.51 -2.69 11.87
N SER A 66 10.33 -3.72 11.93
CA SER A 66 11.74 -3.70 12.34
C SER A 66 12.72 -3.83 11.17
N ALA A 67 12.21 -4.20 10.00
CA ALA A 67 13.00 -4.46 8.81
C ALA A 67 13.80 -3.21 8.41
N PRO A 68 15.09 -3.36 8.08
CA PRO A 68 15.92 -2.24 7.67
C PRO A 68 15.30 -1.48 6.49
N LYS A 69 15.21 -0.15 6.60
CA LYS A 69 14.61 0.76 5.60
C LYS A 69 13.10 0.58 5.39
N ALA A 70 12.39 -0.12 6.27
CA ALA A 70 10.94 -0.15 6.22
C ALA A 70 10.36 1.26 6.41
N GLU A 71 9.57 1.72 5.45
CA GLU A 71 8.85 3.01 5.54
C GLU A 71 7.37 2.85 5.88
N TYR A 72 6.89 1.62 6.04
CA TYR A 72 5.47 1.39 6.32
C TYR A 72 5.08 2.03 7.65
N LEU A 73 4.09 2.91 7.59
CA LEU A 73 3.75 3.76 8.74
C LEU A 73 2.80 3.09 9.74
N LEU A 74 2.07 2.05 9.34
CA LEU A 74 1.07 1.42 10.21
C LEU A 74 1.70 0.31 11.07
N PRO A 75 1.10 0.00 12.24
CA PRO A 75 1.61 -1.01 13.16
C PRO A 75 1.73 -2.42 12.55
N SER A 76 2.34 -3.35 13.27
CA SER A 76 2.38 -4.78 12.95
C SER A 76 1.98 -5.63 14.15
N ASP A 77 0.86 -5.28 14.79
CA ASP A 77 0.30 -5.99 15.94
C ASP A 77 -1.08 -6.61 15.62
N LYS A 78 -1.68 -7.30 16.60
CA LYS A 78 -2.98 -7.97 16.44
C LYS A 78 -4.11 -7.01 16.04
N VAL A 79 -4.12 -5.79 16.59
CA VAL A 79 -5.16 -4.79 16.26
C VAL A 79 -5.05 -4.39 14.80
N GLU A 80 -3.83 -4.27 14.27
CA GLU A 80 -3.63 -4.08 12.83
C GLU A 80 -4.07 -5.30 12.01
N ALA A 81 -3.77 -6.52 12.45
CA ALA A 81 -4.21 -7.73 11.75
C ALA A 81 -5.74 -7.78 11.60
N ASP A 82 -6.47 -7.47 12.67
CA ASP A 82 -7.93 -7.42 12.68
C ASP A 82 -8.44 -6.28 11.77
N ARG A 83 -7.78 -5.12 11.78
CA ARG A 83 -8.08 -4.01 10.85
C ARG A 83 -7.88 -4.41 9.39
N LEU A 84 -6.81 -5.13 9.06
CA LEU A 84 -6.54 -5.61 7.69
C LEU A 84 -7.56 -6.67 7.22
N GLN A 85 -8.08 -7.49 8.14
CA GLN A 85 -9.19 -8.39 7.84
C GLN A 85 -10.46 -7.61 7.51
N LEU A 86 -10.84 -6.62 8.32
CA LEU A 86 -11.96 -5.72 8.03
C LEU A 86 -11.77 -5.00 6.68
N GLN A 87 -10.54 -4.55 6.39
CA GLN A 87 -10.21 -3.91 5.12
C GLN A 87 -10.46 -4.84 3.93
N HIS A 88 -10.13 -6.13 4.07
CA HIS A 88 -10.39 -7.12 3.03
C HIS A 88 -11.89 -7.28 2.78
N ASP A 89 -12.69 -7.45 3.83
CA ASP A 89 -14.15 -7.64 3.71
C ASP A 89 -14.82 -6.39 3.11
N MET A 90 -14.34 -5.21 3.50
CA MET A 90 -14.75 -3.93 2.94
C MET A 90 -14.45 -3.86 1.43
N PHE A 91 -13.23 -4.17 1.00
CA PHE A 91 -12.87 -4.17 -0.43
C PHE A 91 -13.65 -5.20 -1.23
N LYS A 92 -13.82 -6.40 -0.71
CA LYS A 92 -14.64 -7.43 -1.37
C LYS A 92 -16.06 -6.90 -1.59
N THR A 93 -16.67 -6.30 -0.57
CA THR A 93 -18.01 -5.70 -0.68
C THR A 93 -18.03 -4.54 -1.69
N LEU A 94 -17.04 -3.65 -1.64
CA LEU A 94 -16.93 -2.49 -2.53
C LEU A 94 -16.84 -2.89 -4.00
N TYR A 95 -16.14 -3.99 -4.31
CA TYR A 95 -15.93 -4.50 -5.66
C TYR A 95 -16.77 -5.75 -5.95
N ASP A 96 -18.08 -5.62 -5.72
CA ASP A 96 -19.12 -6.56 -6.18
C ASP A 96 -18.97 -7.99 -5.62
N ASN A 97 -18.52 -8.09 -4.37
CA ASN A 97 -18.25 -9.34 -3.65
C ASN A 97 -17.18 -10.24 -4.29
N LYS A 98 -16.22 -9.64 -5.02
CA LYS A 98 -15.15 -10.37 -5.72
C LYS A 98 -13.78 -10.12 -5.11
N ASN A 99 -12.96 -11.17 -5.03
CA ASN A 99 -11.54 -11.08 -4.70
C ASN A 99 -10.64 -10.99 -5.93
N LEU A 100 -11.07 -11.62 -7.03
CA LEU A 100 -10.41 -11.58 -8.32
C LEU A 100 -11.11 -10.53 -9.21
N LEU A 101 -10.44 -9.39 -9.38
CA LEU A 101 -10.91 -8.22 -10.13
C LEU A 101 -10.27 -8.15 -11.53
N SER A 102 -9.19 -8.88 -11.74
CA SER A 102 -8.58 -9.05 -13.07
C SER A 102 -9.36 -10.05 -13.94
N GLY A 103 -9.05 -10.08 -15.24
CA GLY A 103 -9.56 -11.09 -16.16
C GLY A 103 -8.86 -12.45 -16.08
N ALA A 104 -8.04 -12.69 -15.05
CA ALA A 104 -7.34 -13.96 -14.89
C ALA A 104 -8.33 -15.10 -14.66
N ARG A 105 -8.03 -16.27 -15.24
CA ARG A 105 -8.76 -17.51 -14.98
C ARG A 105 -7.84 -18.44 -14.22
N LEU A 106 -8.00 -18.48 -12.90
CA LEU A 106 -7.15 -19.27 -12.02
C LEU A 106 -7.66 -20.70 -11.90
N THR A 107 -6.73 -21.64 -11.85
CA THR A 107 -6.95 -23.08 -11.66
C THR A 107 -6.07 -23.57 -10.52
N LYS A 108 -6.24 -24.82 -10.09
CA LYS A 108 -5.36 -25.46 -9.10
C LYS A 108 -3.87 -25.45 -9.49
N ASP A 109 -3.57 -25.40 -10.78
CA ASP A 109 -2.20 -25.42 -11.31
C ASP A 109 -1.61 -24.01 -11.45
N SER A 110 -2.41 -22.97 -11.23
CA SER A 110 -1.97 -21.58 -11.32
C SER A 110 -0.98 -21.23 -10.20
N GLN A 111 0.01 -20.41 -10.55
CA GLN A 111 0.99 -19.84 -9.64
C GLN A 111 0.62 -18.37 -9.38
N VAL A 112 0.38 -18.01 -8.12
CA VAL A 112 0.01 -16.64 -7.72
C VAL A 112 1.08 -16.06 -6.80
N LEU A 113 1.37 -14.77 -6.98
CA LEU A 113 2.16 -13.97 -6.04
C LEU A 113 1.24 -12.98 -5.33
N ASP A 114 1.26 -12.96 -4.00
CA ASP A 114 0.68 -11.90 -3.18
C ASP A 114 1.83 -11.07 -2.58
N SER A 115 1.97 -9.82 -3.03
CA SER A 115 2.99 -8.88 -2.59
C SER A 115 2.44 -7.96 -1.50
N GLY A 116 3.03 -8.00 -0.31
CA GLY A 116 2.56 -7.29 0.88
C GLY A 116 1.40 -8.02 1.52
N VAL A 117 1.68 -9.24 1.99
CA VAL A 117 0.70 -10.17 2.56
C VAL A 117 -0.08 -9.55 3.73
N GLY A 118 0.60 -8.79 4.60
CA GLY A 118 0.03 -8.32 5.86
C GLY A 118 -0.57 -9.48 6.67
N SER A 119 -1.86 -9.38 7.00
CA SER A 119 -2.61 -10.44 7.72
C SER A 119 -2.87 -11.71 6.89
N GLY A 120 -2.66 -11.67 5.57
CA GLY A 120 -2.97 -12.76 4.66
C GLY A 120 -4.46 -12.94 4.35
N ALA A 121 -5.30 -11.94 4.66
CA ALA A 121 -6.75 -12.01 4.42
C ALA A 121 -7.10 -12.31 2.95
N TRP A 122 -6.46 -11.63 2.00
CA TRP A 122 -6.73 -11.84 0.57
C TRP A 122 -6.26 -13.22 0.08
N LEU A 123 -5.00 -13.58 0.32
CA LEU A 123 -4.50 -14.90 -0.12
C LEU A 123 -5.25 -16.06 0.52
N THR A 124 -5.73 -15.88 1.76
CA THR A 124 -6.52 -16.91 2.45
C THR A 124 -7.87 -17.06 1.77
N ALA A 125 -8.52 -15.96 1.38
CA ALA A 125 -9.77 -16.01 0.64
C ALA A 125 -9.59 -16.67 -0.73
N ILE A 126 -8.57 -16.28 -1.50
CA ILE A 126 -8.27 -16.88 -2.81
C ILE A 126 -7.92 -18.37 -2.70
N SER A 127 -7.18 -18.78 -1.67
CA SER A 127 -6.84 -20.21 -1.45
C SER A 127 -8.08 -21.09 -1.25
N LYS A 128 -9.16 -20.51 -0.72
CA LYS A 128 -10.45 -21.19 -0.49
C LYS A 128 -11.33 -21.16 -1.73
N GLU A 129 -11.33 -20.04 -2.46
CA GLU A 129 -12.09 -19.87 -3.71
C GLU A 129 -11.54 -20.75 -4.85
N VAL A 130 -10.23 -21.02 -4.86
CA VAL A 130 -9.59 -21.91 -5.83
C VAL A 130 -8.78 -23.00 -5.10
N PRO A 131 -9.43 -24.08 -4.63
CA PRO A 131 -8.75 -25.14 -3.90
C PRO A 131 -7.57 -25.73 -4.68
N GLY A 132 -6.41 -25.85 -4.03
CA GLY A 132 -5.19 -26.42 -4.60
C GLY A 132 -4.30 -25.44 -5.37
N ILE A 133 -4.74 -24.18 -5.57
CA ILE A 133 -3.92 -23.14 -6.20
C ILE A 133 -2.62 -22.89 -5.44
N HIS A 134 -1.52 -22.61 -6.13
CA HIS A 134 -0.23 -22.37 -5.48
C HIS A 134 -0.01 -20.88 -5.27
N ILE A 135 0.05 -20.42 -4.02
CA ILE A 135 0.25 -19.01 -3.70
C ILE A 135 1.60 -18.83 -2.99
N GLN A 136 2.43 -17.94 -3.52
CA GLN A 136 3.53 -17.36 -2.75
C GLN A 136 3.12 -16.01 -2.19
N GLY A 137 3.24 -15.86 -0.88
CA GLY A 137 3.12 -14.58 -0.20
C GLY A 137 4.49 -14.03 0.16
N ILE A 138 4.69 -12.73 -0.04
CA ILE A 138 5.86 -12.00 0.44
C ILE A 138 5.46 -10.78 1.23
N ASP A 139 6.23 -10.46 2.26
CA ASP A 139 6.13 -9.21 3.00
C ASP A 139 7.48 -8.88 3.63
N ILE A 140 7.76 -7.62 3.89
CA ILE A 140 9.00 -7.20 4.55
C ILE A 140 9.05 -7.68 6.01
N GLU A 141 7.91 -8.02 6.59
CA GLU A 141 7.76 -8.57 7.95
C GLU A 141 6.88 -9.81 7.99
N ASP A 142 7.09 -10.67 9.00
CA ASP A 142 6.34 -11.92 9.18
C ASP A 142 5.44 -11.93 10.45
N ASN A 143 5.40 -10.81 11.17
CA ASN A 143 4.60 -10.63 12.39
C ASN A 143 3.10 -10.85 12.15
N LEU A 144 2.59 -10.44 10.98
CA LEU A 144 1.17 -10.53 10.64
C LEU A 144 0.82 -11.77 9.82
N PHE A 145 1.80 -12.60 9.46
CA PHE A 145 1.53 -13.80 8.68
C PHE A 145 0.48 -14.69 9.35
N PRO A 146 -0.45 -15.29 8.57
CA PRO A 146 -1.43 -16.21 9.12
C PRO A 146 -0.73 -17.44 9.70
N ARG A 147 -1.11 -17.82 10.92
CA ARG A 147 -0.58 -18.98 11.64
C ARG A 147 -1.75 -19.84 12.16
N PRO A 148 -1.95 -21.06 11.66
CA PRO A 148 -1.24 -21.69 10.54
C PRO A 148 -1.60 -21.06 9.18
N ALA A 149 -0.67 -21.06 8.24
CA ALA A 149 -0.94 -20.69 6.85
C ALA A 149 -1.73 -21.80 6.12
N PRO A 150 -2.54 -21.49 5.10
CA PRO A 150 -3.17 -22.52 4.26
C PRO A 150 -2.13 -23.44 3.62
N LYS A 151 -2.46 -24.73 3.45
CA LYS A 151 -1.51 -25.76 2.96
C LYS A 151 -0.88 -25.45 1.59
N ASN A 152 -1.60 -24.71 0.77
CA ASN A 152 -1.23 -24.33 -0.60
C ASN A 152 -0.61 -22.92 -0.68
N VAL A 153 -0.24 -22.34 0.46
CA VAL A 153 0.39 -21.03 0.60
C VAL A 153 1.81 -21.20 1.16
N LYS A 154 2.78 -20.55 0.53
CA LYS A 154 4.14 -20.38 1.06
C LYS A 154 4.43 -18.91 1.33
N LEU A 155 4.77 -18.58 2.58
CA LEU A 155 5.06 -17.22 3.02
C LEU A 155 6.57 -17.01 3.17
N ASN A 156 7.08 -15.86 2.73
CA ASN A 156 8.50 -15.53 2.84
C ASN A 156 8.68 -14.07 3.27
N ARG A 157 9.60 -13.81 4.21
CA ARG A 157 10.00 -12.45 4.55
C ARG A 157 10.93 -11.90 3.46
N MET A 158 10.44 -10.98 2.65
CA MET A 158 11.09 -10.49 1.43
C MET A 158 10.50 -9.15 0.97
N SER A 159 11.35 -8.26 0.47
CA SER A 159 10.91 -7.02 -0.16
C SER A 159 10.55 -7.22 -1.63
N VAL A 160 9.47 -6.56 -2.08
CA VAL A 160 9.10 -6.50 -3.51
C VAL A 160 10.18 -5.85 -4.38
N LEU A 161 11.07 -5.05 -3.79
CA LEU A 161 12.16 -4.38 -4.49
C LEU A 161 13.27 -5.36 -4.94
N ASP A 162 13.36 -6.52 -4.28
CA ASP A 162 14.44 -7.49 -4.46
C ASP A 162 13.92 -8.93 -4.58
N LEU A 163 13.11 -9.19 -5.62
CA LEU A 163 12.55 -10.52 -5.88
C LEU A 163 13.57 -11.46 -6.56
N PRO A 164 13.61 -12.77 -6.23
CA PRO A 164 14.52 -13.72 -6.84
C PRO A 164 14.48 -13.73 -8.37
N LEU A 165 15.65 -13.86 -9.00
CA LEU A 165 15.76 -13.98 -10.46
C LEU A 165 15.07 -15.25 -10.99
N SER A 166 15.06 -16.33 -10.21
CA SER A 166 14.36 -17.57 -10.52
C SER A 166 12.84 -17.43 -10.61
N TRP A 167 12.28 -16.29 -10.22
CA TRP A 167 10.83 -16.02 -10.31
C TRP A 167 10.44 -15.31 -11.61
N THR A 168 11.38 -15.04 -12.52
CA THR A 168 11.08 -14.44 -13.82
C THR A 168 10.03 -15.28 -14.57
N ASN A 169 8.98 -14.62 -15.08
CA ASN A 169 7.90 -15.27 -15.82
C ASN A 169 7.28 -16.48 -15.09
N ARG A 170 7.07 -16.37 -13.77
CA ARG A 170 6.60 -17.49 -12.93
C ARG A 170 5.12 -17.44 -12.57
N PHE A 171 4.52 -16.27 -12.45
CA PHE A 171 3.18 -16.14 -11.87
C PHE A 171 2.12 -15.83 -12.92
N ASP A 172 1.01 -16.57 -12.89
CA ASP A 172 -0.18 -16.35 -13.71
C ASP A 172 -0.96 -15.11 -13.24
N LEU A 173 -0.90 -14.82 -11.94
CA LEU A 173 -1.41 -13.59 -11.32
C LEU A 173 -0.42 -13.03 -10.30
N VAL A 174 -0.19 -11.73 -10.37
CA VAL A 174 0.51 -10.95 -9.35
C VAL A 174 -0.48 -9.98 -8.70
N HIS A 175 -0.71 -10.15 -7.40
CA HIS A 175 -1.55 -9.30 -6.58
C HIS A 175 -0.70 -8.40 -5.68
N GLN A 176 -1.11 -7.15 -5.51
CA GLN A 176 -0.53 -6.23 -4.54
C GLN A 176 -1.63 -5.30 -3.99
N ARG A 177 -1.59 -4.99 -2.69
CA ARG A 177 -2.60 -4.10 -2.10
C ARG A 177 -2.08 -3.27 -0.94
N GLY A 178 -2.45 -1.99 -0.90
CA GLY A 178 -2.24 -1.11 0.26
C GLY A 178 -0.80 -0.60 0.43
N PHE A 179 -0.13 -0.23 -0.66
CA PHE A 179 1.27 0.19 -0.67
C PHE A 179 1.45 1.72 -0.63
N VAL A 180 0.37 2.52 -0.63
CA VAL A 180 0.42 4.00 -0.56
C VAL A 180 1.29 4.55 0.58
N LEU A 181 1.36 3.83 1.71
CA LEU A 181 2.23 4.17 2.85
C LEU A 181 3.46 3.27 2.98
N GLY A 182 3.74 2.39 2.02
CA GLY A 182 4.78 1.35 2.10
C GLY A 182 5.91 1.45 1.08
N LEU A 183 5.77 2.30 0.05
CA LEU A 183 6.82 2.57 -0.94
C LEU A 183 7.05 4.06 -1.12
N ARG A 184 8.33 4.44 -1.14
CA ARG A 184 8.76 5.78 -1.51
C ARG A 184 8.57 6.02 -3.00
N ARG A 185 8.50 7.29 -3.38
CA ARG A 185 8.38 7.74 -4.78
C ARG A 185 9.34 7.03 -5.72
N GLU A 186 10.61 6.89 -5.33
CA GLU A 186 11.67 6.25 -6.14
C GLU A 186 11.59 4.72 -6.19
N GLU A 187 10.85 4.09 -5.28
CA GLU A 187 10.75 2.64 -5.15
C GLU A 187 9.60 2.07 -5.99
N TRP A 188 8.54 2.85 -6.22
CA TRP A 188 7.41 2.45 -7.07
C TRP A 188 7.84 1.93 -8.45
N PRO A 189 8.73 2.61 -9.21
CA PRO A 189 9.19 2.08 -10.48
C PRO A 189 9.92 0.73 -10.37
N VAL A 190 10.71 0.55 -9.30
CA VAL A 190 11.45 -0.69 -9.06
C VAL A 190 10.50 -1.83 -8.72
N ALA A 191 9.54 -1.59 -7.83
CA ALA A 191 8.50 -2.56 -7.49
C ALA A 191 7.74 -2.99 -8.75
N LEU A 192 7.21 -2.05 -9.54
CA LEU A 192 6.45 -2.38 -10.75
C LEU A 192 7.29 -3.12 -11.81
N ALA A 193 8.59 -2.80 -11.93
CA ALA A 193 9.50 -3.53 -12.80
C ALA A 193 9.71 -4.98 -12.32
N GLN A 194 9.84 -5.20 -11.00
CA GLN A 194 9.92 -6.55 -10.41
C GLN A 194 8.62 -7.33 -10.62
N LEU A 195 7.47 -6.71 -10.36
CA LEU A 195 6.16 -7.32 -10.58
C LEU A 195 5.99 -7.72 -12.06
N TYR A 196 6.29 -6.82 -13.01
CA TYR A 196 6.28 -7.14 -14.44
C TYR A 196 7.21 -8.31 -14.79
N ARG A 197 8.43 -8.33 -14.26
CA ARG A 197 9.40 -9.40 -14.54
C ARG A 197 8.90 -10.76 -14.08
N VAL A 198 8.28 -10.84 -12.90
CA VAL A 198 7.83 -12.13 -12.33
C VAL A 198 6.49 -12.59 -12.89
N THR A 199 5.65 -11.71 -13.43
CA THR A 199 4.44 -12.11 -14.17
C THR A 199 4.82 -12.89 -15.43
N LYS A 200 4.14 -14.03 -15.68
CA LYS A 200 4.25 -14.79 -16.95
C LYS A 200 3.81 -13.94 -18.14
N PRO A 201 4.35 -14.15 -19.35
CA PRO A 201 3.72 -13.68 -20.58
C PRO A 201 2.26 -14.13 -20.62
N GLY A 202 1.35 -13.20 -20.89
CA GLY A 202 -0.09 -13.45 -20.81
C GLY A 202 -0.70 -13.53 -19.41
N GLY A 203 0.11 -13.46 -18.34
CA GLY A 203 -0.35 -13.36 -16.96
C GLY A 203 -0.86 -11.96 -16.61
N TYR A 204 -1.49 -11.85 -15.43
CA TYR A 204 -2.16 -10.62 -14.98
C TYR A 204 -1.48 -9.98 -13.78
N ILE A 205 -1.67 -8.68 -13.66
CA ILE A 205 -1.45 -7.92 -12.44
C ILE A 205 -2.77 -7.33 -11.95
N GLN A 206 -2.95 -7.31 -10.64
CA GLN A 206 -4.06 -6.68 -9.93
C GLN A 206 -3.48 -5.89 -8.75
N ILE A 207 -3.56 -4.56 -8.82
CA ILE A 207 -3.10 -3.67 -7.75
C ILE A 207 -4.32 -2.90 -7.22
N LEU A 208 -4.51 -2.88 -5.91
CA LEU A 208 -5.53 -2.05 -5.26
C LEU A 208 -4.86 -1.13 -4.25
N ASP A 209 -5.07 0.17 -4.37
CA ASP A 209 -4.55 1.12 -3.38
C ASP A 209 -5.53 2.22 -3.01
N GLY A 210 -5.28 2.88 -1.88
CA GLY A 210 -6.04 4.04 -1.43
C GLY A 210 -5.57 5.32 -2.11
N ASN A 211 -6.51 6.18 -2.47
CA ASN A 211 -6.21 7.57 -2.82
C ASN A 211 -6.42 8.46 -1.59
N LEU A 212 -5.35 8.69 -0.84
CA LEU A 212 -5.39 9.49 0.38
C LEU A 212 -5.40 11.00 0.08
N SER A 213 -5.04 11.41 -1.15
CA SER A 213 -5.07 12.81 -1.56
C SER A 213 -6.47 13.33 -1.91
N ARG A 214 -7.38 12.44 -2.32
CA ARG A 214 -8.77 12.77 -2.66
C ARG A 214 -9.74 12.66 -1.48
N ALA A 215 -9.23 12.42 -0.27
CA ALA A 215 -10.08 12.33 0.92
C ALA A 215 -10.84 13.64 1.14
N ARG A 216 -12.18 13.56 1.25
CA ARG A 216 -13.01 14.75 1.43
C ARG A 216 -12.80 15.33 2.83
N ASN A 217 -12.44 16.60 2.86
CA ASN A 217 -12.33 17.36 4.10
C ASN A 217 -13.71 17.77 4.61
N VAL A 218 -14.07 17.33 5.81
CA VAL A 218 -15.40 17.59 6.38
C VAL A 218 -15.38 18.39 7.69
N GLY A 219 -14.20 18.76 8.20
CA GLY A 219 -14.11 19.55 9.42
C GLY A 219 -12.67 19.85 9.88
N PRO A 220 -12.51 20.74 10.89
CA PRO A 220 -11.21 21.15 11.42
C PRO A 220 -10.30 19.98 11.82
N ALA A 221 -10.82 18.98 12.54
CA ALA A 221 -10.00 17.85 13.00
C ALA A 221 -9.52 16.99 11.82
N ASN A 222 -10.39 16.76 10.84
CA ASN A 222 -10.00 16.06 9.62
C ASN A 222 -8.96 16.85 8.80
N ARG A 223 -9.01 18.20 8.73
CA ARG A 223 -7.94 18.96 8.06
C ARG A 223 -6.60 18.79 8.76
N MET A 224 -6.62 18.85 10.09
CA MET A 224 -5.42 18.73 10.90
C MET A 224 -4.78 17.36 10.67
N GLN A 225 -5.56 16.28 10.74
CA GLN A 225 -5.07 14.94 10.47
C GLN A 225 -4.52 14.79 9.04
N ASN A 226 -5.22 15.31 8.03
CA ASN A 226 -4.75 15.28 6.64
C ASN A 226 -3.42 16.05 6.47
N ALA A 227 -3.26 17.20 7.13
CA ALA A 227 -2.03 18.00 7.10
C ALA A 227 -0.86 17.27 7.77
N MET A 228 -1.10 16.66 8.94
CA MET A 228 -0.11 15.81 9.63
C MET A 228 0.32 14.63 8.75
N LEU A 229 -0.64 13.91 8.15
CA LEU A 229 -0.34 12.78 7.26
C LEU A 229 0.48 13.22 6.03
N ALA A 230 0.11 14.33 5.40
CA ALA A 230 0.81 14.88 4.25
C ALA A 230 2.26 15.27 4.60
N GLU A 231 2.48 15.95 5.73
CA GLU A 231 3.83 16.32 6.16
C GLU A 231 4.68 15.09 6.52
N LEU A 232 4.11 14.10 7.22
CA LEU A 232 4.80 12.85 7.52
C LEU A 232 5.22 12.12 6.23
N CYS A 233 4.29 11.96 5.29
CA CYS A 233 4.57 11.31 4.02
C CYS A 233 5.62 12.05 3.21
N ARG A 234 5.55 13.39 3.16
CA ARG A 234 6.55 14.24 2.50
C ARG A 234 7.96 14.01 3.08
N ARG A 235 8.09 13.98 4.40
CA ARG A 235 9.38 13.71 5.09
C ARG A 235 9.93 12.32 4.79
N ARG A 236 9.04 11.35 4.58
CA ARG A 236 9.36 9.93 4.34
C ARG A 236 9.54 9.60 2.87
N GLY A 237 9.30 10.55 1.96
CA GLY A 237 9.31 10.32 0.52
C GLY A 237 8.12 9.48 0.02
N LEU A 238 7.08 9.31 0.84
CA LEU A 238 5.86 8.58 0.52
C LEU A 238 4.92 9.45 -0.33
N VAL A 239 4.03 8.79 -1.04
CA VAL A 239 3.17 9.41 -2.05
C VAL A 239 1.71 9.15 -1.74
N LEU A 240 0.96 10.17 -1.34
CA LEU A 240 -0.47 10.04 -1.00
C LEU A 240 -1.39 9.89 -2.22
N ASN A 241 -0.94 10.33 -3.40
CA ASN A 241 -1.73 10.38 -4.62
C ASN A 241 -1.28 9.34 -5.65
N VAL A 242 -0.65 8.24 -5.22
CA VAL A 242 -0.01 7.26 -6.12
C VAL A 242 -0.99 6.69 -7.13
N THR A 243 -2.25 6.53 -6.73
CA THR A 243 -3.33 6.00 -7.57
C THR A 243 -3.68 6.91 -8.74
N ASP A 244 -3.40 8.23 -8.68
CA ASP A 244 -3.55 9.12 -9.83
C ASP A 244 -2.57 8.78 -10.98
N HIS A 245 -1.48 8.08 -10.67
CA HIS A 245 -0.40 7.76 -11.61
C HIS A 245 -0.24 6.24 -11.82
N LEU A 246 -0.96 5.42 -11.05
CA LEU A 246 -0.73 3.97 -11.00
C LEU A 246 -0.99 3.31 -12.34
N ALA A 247 -2.07 3.68 -13.05
CA ALA A 247 -2.36 3.14 -14.37
C ALA A 247 -1.26 3.47 -15.38
N ASP A 248 -0.74 4.70 -15.38
CA ASP A 248 0.35 5.11 -16.27
C ASP A 248 1.66 4.41 -15.94
N MET A 249 2.00 4.25 -14.66
CA MET A 249 3.16 3.48 -14.26
C MET A 249 3.02 2.00 -14.66
N VAL A 250 1.84 1.39 -14.52
CA VAL A 250 1.58 0.02 -14.98
C VAL A 250 1.73 -0.10 -16.50
N ARG A 251 1.22 0.86 -17.29
CA ARG A 251 1.43 0.92 -18.75
C ARG A 251 2.91 1.02 -19.09
N ALA A 252 3.62 1.94 -18.44
CA ALA A 252 5.03 2.19 -18.66
C ALA A 252 5.92 0.99 -18.27
N ALA A 253 5.57 0.24 -17.23
CA ALA A 253 6.28 -0.99 -16.86
C ALA A 253 6.23 -2.08 -17.96
N GLY A 254 5.30 -1.97 -18.91
CA GLY A 254 5.19 -2.85 -20.08
C GLY A 254 3.86 -3.60 -20.18
N PHE A 255 2.98 -3.47 -19.18
CA PHE A 255 1.66 -4.09 -19.24
C PHE A 255 0.77 -3.45 -20.33
N ARG A 256 -0.25 -4.21 -20.76
CA ARG A 256 -1.23 -3.82 -21.76
C ARG A 256 -2.65 -4.10 -21.27
N GLY A 257 -3.64 -3.50 -21.93
CA GLY A 257 -5.05 -3.65 -21.55
C GLY A 257 -5.33 -3.13 -20.14
N VAL A 258 -4.70 -2.01 -19.75
CA VAL A 258 -4.83 -1.43 -18.42
C VAL A 258 -6.25 -0.93 -18.20
N LYS A 259 -6.92 -1.48 -17.20
CA LYS A 259 -8.24 -1.08 -16.73
C LYS A 259 -8.11 -0.50 -15.33
N GLU A 260 -8.83 0.59 -15.10
CA GLU A 260 -8.93 1.27 -13.82
C GLU A 260 -10.40 1.23 -13.35
N ASP A 261 -10.63 0.83 -12.11
CA ASP A 261 -11.92 0.93 -11.42
C ASP A 261 -11.69 1.73 -10.14
N ALA A 262 -12.21 2.95 -10.10
CA ALA A 262 -12.09 3.87 -8.98
C ALA A 262 -13.44 3.98 -8.28
N ARG A 263 -13.47 3.65 -6.99
CA ARG A 263 -14.69 3.70 -6.17
C ARG A 263 -14.41 4.43 -4.86
N ASN A 264 -15.40 5.19 -4.42
CA ASN A 264 -15.34 5.90 -3.15
C ASN A 264 -16.32 5.31 -2.14
N ILE A 265 -15.98 5.43 -0.86
CA ILE A 265 -16.88 5.08 0.24
C ILE A 265 -17.07 6.29 1.15
N VAL A 266 -18.32 6.63 1.43
CA VAL A 266 -18.69 7.57 2.50
C VAL A 266 -18.59 6.85 3.85
N MET A 267 -17.70 7.34 4.70
CA MET A 267 -17.36 6.83 6.03
C MET A 267 -18.36 7.35 7.07
N SER A 268 -19.57 6.80 7.06
CA SER A 268 -20.61 7.10 8.03
C SER A 268 -21.54 5.90 8.19
N SER A 269 -22.07 5.70 9.39
CA SER A 269 -23.05 4.64 9.63
C SER A 269 -24.35 4.81 8.84
N ARG A 270 -24.64 6.04 8.43
CA ARG A 270 -25.75 6.40 7.55
C ARG A 270 -25.61 5.79 6.15
N ASN A 271 -24.40 5.41 5.74
CA ASN A 271 -24.10 4.72 4.48
C ASN A 271 -24.09 3.18 4.63
N GLY A 272 -24.88 2.66 5.56
CA GLY A 272 -25.05 1.22 5.79
C GLY A 272 -23.81 0.53 6.36
N LYS A 273 -23.75 -0.80 6.22
CA LYS A 273 -22.65 -1.62 6.74
C LYS A 273 -21.30 -1.21 6.12
N LEU A 274 -21.25 -1.01 4.80
CA LEU A 274 -20.03 -0.63 4.11
C LEU A 274 -19.46 0.71 4.61
N GLY A 275 -20.33 1.70 4.88
CA GLY A 275 -19.93 2.97 5.46
C GLY A 275 -19.37 2.84 6.88
N ARG A 276 -19.99 2.02 7.75
CA ARG A 276 -19.49 1.73 9.10
C ARG A 276 -18.14 1.02 9.09
N ASP A 277 -18.00 0.03 8.23
CA ASP A 277 -16.77 -0.75 8.10
C ASP A 277 -15.63 0.14 7.59
N ALA A 278 -15.91 1.00 6.61
CA ALA A 278 -14.94 1.96 6.10
C ALA A 278 -14.54 3.01 7.14
N TRP A 279 -15.50 3.56 7.89
CA TRP A 279 -15.23 4.46 9.00
C TRP A 279 -14.32 3.79 10.03
N THR A 280 -14.67 2.58 10.46
CA THR A 280 -13.90 1.83 11.48
C THR A 280 -12.50 1.51 10.97
N ASN A 281 -12.38 1.08 9.71
CA ASN A 281 -11.11 0.75 9.10
C ASN A 281 -10.15 1.94 9.05
N GLN A 282 -10.62 3.09 8.58
CA GLN A 282 -9.80 4.30 8.43
C GLN A 282 -9.53 4.97 9.78
N TYR A 283 -10.49 4.96 10.69
CA TYR A 283 -10.31 5.44 12.07
C TYR A 283 -9.18 4.67 12.77
N LEU A 284 -9.20 3.34 12.69
CA LEU A 284 -8.14 2.50 13.28
C LEU A 284 -6.79 2.66 12.58
N ALA A 285 -6.79 2.88 11.25
CA ALA A 285 -5.56 3.14 10.52
C ALA A 285 -4.91 4.45 10.99
N PHE A 286 -5.68 5.55 11.06
CA PHE A 286 -5.16 6.84 11.51
C PHE A 286 -4.79 6.87 12.99
N LYS A 287 -5.52 6.14 13.85
CA LYS A 287 -5.09 5.88 15.22
C LYS A 287 -3.76 5.12 15.27
N GLY A 288 -3.53 4.20 14.32
CA GLY A 288 -2.26 3.48 14.15
C GLY A 288 -1.06 4.36 13.77
N LEU A 289 -1.30 5.55 13.22
CA LEU A 289 -0.25 6.53 12.88
C LEU A 289 0.25 7.33 14.10
N LYS A 290 -0.29 7.10 15.30
CA LYS A 290 0.14 7.76 16.54
C LYS A 290 1.66 7.72 16.71
N THR A 291 2.24 6.52 16.74
CA THR A 291 3.68 6.33 16.99
C THR A 291 4.57 7.13 16.02
N PRO A 292 4.43 6.99 14.68
CA PRO A 292 5.28 7.75 13.76
C PRO A 292 5.03 9.26 13.81
N MET A 293 3.80 9.72 14.09
CA MET A 293 3.50 11.15 14.21
C MET A 293 4.07 11.78 15.49
N LEU A 294 3.93 11.10 16.63
CA LEU A 294 4.42 11.61 17.92
C LEU A 294 5.95 11.48 18.07
N LYS A 295 6.57 10.48 17.41
CA LYS A 295 8.04 10.45 17.21
C LYS A 295 8.56 11.57 16.31
N ALA A 296 7.71 12.13 15.45
CA ALA A 296 8.04 13.28 14.60
C ALA A 296 7.61 14.62 15.26
N GLY A 297 7.52 14.66 16.59
CA GLY A 297 7.20 15.86 17.37
C GLY A 297 5.77 16.36 17.21
N GLY A 298 4.83 15.49 16.82
CA GLY A 298 3.44 15.88 16.59
C GLY A 298 3.26 16.80 15.38
N LEU A 299 4.30 16.95 14.54
CA LEU A 299 4.30 17.70 13.28
C LEU A 299 3.76 19.13 13.44
N ASN A 300 4.05 19.76 14.58
CA ASN A 300 3.58 21.09 15.00
C ASN A 300 2.07 21.26 15.16
N HIS A 301 1.29 20.18 15.13
CA HIS A 301 -0.15 20.22 15.29
C HIS A 301 -0.61 19.81 16.69
N VAL A 302 0.12 18.89 17.32
CA VAL A 302 -0.18 18.38 18.67
C VAL A 302 1.08 18.39 19.53
N GLN A 303 0.91 18.60 20.83
CA GLN A 303 1.96 18.75 21.83
C GLN A 303 2.03 17.55 22.79
N THR A 304 0.92 16.81 22.92
CA THR A 304 0.74 15.68 23.84
C THR A 304 0.07 14.49 23.16
N GLU A 305 0.17 13.29 23.74
CA GLU A 305 -0.59 12.12 23.29
C GLU A 305 -2.11 12.35 23.37
N GLY A 306 -2.58 13.03 24.42
CA GLY A 306 -4.00 13.33 24.60
C GLY A 306 -4.57 14.23 23.51
N GLU A 307 -3.82 15.24 23.07
CA GLU A 307 -4.23 16.08 21.93
C GLU A 307 -4.34 15.30 20.62
N PHE A 308 -3.44 14.34 20.39
CA PHE A 308 -3.54 13.44 19.24
C PHE A 308 -4.78 12.57 19.30
N ASP A 309 -5.04 11.94 20.46
CA ASP A 309 -6.21 11.08 20.64
C ASP A 309 -7.51 11.87 20.47
N GLN A 310 -7.60 13.07 21.06
CA GLN A 310 -8.76 13.95 20.90
C GLN A 310 -8.98 14.34 19.43
N MET A 311 -7.92 14.69 18.70
CA MET A 311 -8.01 15.00 17.26
C MET A 311 -8.59 13.82 16.46
N ILE A 312 -8.15 12.58 16.76
CA ILE A 312 -8.65 11.39 16.08
C ILE A 312 -10.13 11.15 16.41
N GLU A 313 -10.55 11.32 17.67
CA GLU A 313 -11.96 11.20 18.07
C GLU A 313 -12.84 12.25 17.40
N ASP A 314 -12.39 13.51 17.37
CA ASP A 314 -13.11 14.63 16.76
C ASP A 314 -13.28 14.41 15.26
N MET A 315 -12.23 13.97 14.58
CA MET A 315 -12.27 13.59 13.16
C MET A 315 -13.26 12.44 12.92
N GLY A 316 -13.27 11.44 13.80
CA GLY A 316 -14.24 10.35 13.73
C GLY A 316 -15.69 10.84 13.79
N ARG A 317 -15.99 11.79 14.69
CA ARG A 317 -17.33 12.43 14.77
C ARG A 317 -17.65 13.25 13.52
N GLU A 318 -16.69 14.03 13.02
CA GLU A 318 -16.86 14.80 11.78
C GLU A 318 -17.23 13.90 10.59
N TRP A 319 -16.56 12.76 10.43
CA TRP A 319 -16.87 11.79 9.38
C TRP A 319 -18.27 11.21 9.53
N GLU A 320 -18.64 10.79 10.74
CA GLU A 320 -19.94 10.18 11.01
C GLU A 320 -21.10 11.15 10.73
N GLU A 321 -20.95 12.42 11.13
CA GLU A 321 -21.98 13.45 11.01
C GLU A 321 -22.13 14.01 9.60
N LYS A 322 -20.99 14.23 8.90
CA LYS A 322 -20.93 15.02 7.66
C LYS A 322 -20.57 14.19 6.43
N GLY A 323 -20.19 12.93 6.61
CA GLY A 323 -19.85 12.01 5.52
C GLY A 323 -18.46 12.25 4.93
N GLY A 324 -17.41 11.91 5.68
CA GLY A 324 -16.05 11.84 5.14
C GLY A 324 -15.96 10.79 4.02
N GLU A 325 -15.04 10.96 3.06
CA GLU A 325 -14.95 10.08 1.89
C GLU A 325 -13.51 9.59 1.70
N CYS A 326 -13.36 8.29 1.39
CA CYS A 326 -12.08 7.71 0.99
C CYS A 326 -12.22 7.03 -0.37
N GLY A 327 -11.28 7.31 -1.27
CA GLY A 327 -11.21 6.70 -2.59
C GLY A 327 -10.28 5.51 -2.64
N TYR A 328 -10.65 4.51 -3.42
CA TYR A 328 -9.84 3.34 -3.71
C TYR A 328 -9.79 3.12 -5.22
N VAL A 329 -8.63 2.71 -5.71
CA VAL A 329 -8.41 2.47 -7.13
C VAL A 329 -7.84 1.09 -7.33
N VAL A 330 -8.49 0.32 -8.21
CA VAL A 330 -8.00 -0.96 -8.70
C VAL A 330 -7.45 -0.76 -10.10
N VAL A 331 -6.21 -1.19 -10.31
CA VAL A 331 -5.58 -1.27 -11.63
C VAL A 331 -5.33 -2.73 -11.98
N CYS A 332 -5.95 -3.18 -13.06
CA CYS A 332 -5.77 -4.51 -13.62
C CYS A 332 -5.13 -4.41 -15.00
N ALA A 333 -4.15 -5.25 -15.29
CA ALA A 333 -3.52 -5.29 -16.61
C ALA A 333 -2.94 -6.67 -16.92
N ARG A 334 -2.57 -6.88 -18.19
CA ARG A 334 -1.99 -8.14 -18.67
C ARG A 334 -0.60 -7.92 -19.22
N LYS A 335 0.33 -8.81 -18.90
CA LYS A 335 1.64 -8.83 -19.54
C LYS A 335 1.49 -9.35 -20.98
N PRO A 336 2.08 -8.70 -22.00
CA PRO A 336 2.06 -9.21 -23.37
C PRO A 336 2.56 -10.66 -23.47
N LEU A 337 2.15 -11.37 -24.52
CA LEU A 337 2.65 -12.73 -24.81
C LEU A 337 4.10 -12.73 -25.33
N ASN A 338 4.62 -11.56 -25.72
CA ASN A 338 5.85 -11.39 -26.50
C ASN A 338 6.89 -10.59 -25.72
#